data_AF-A0A7J8PEC2-F1
#
_entry.id   AF-A0A7J8PEC2-F1
#
_cell.length_a   1.000
_cell.length_b   1.000
_cell.length_c   1.000
_cell.angle_alpha   90.00
_cell.angle_beta   90.00
_cell.angle_gamma   90.00
#
_symmetry.space_group_name_H-M   'P 1'
#
loop_
_entity.id
_entity.type
_entity.pdbx_description
1 polymer ?
#
loop_
_entity_poly.entity_id
_entity_poly.type
_entity_poly.pdbx_seq_one_letter_code
_entity_poly.pdbx_strand_id
1 'polypeptide(L)'
;VLLGTDSHTCTAGAFGQFATGIGNTDAGFVLGTGKVPPTLRFVMDGEMPHYLLAKDLILQIIGEISVAGATYKSMEFVGTTVESLNMEERMTLCNMVVEAGGKNGVVPADSTTFKYLEDKTSVPYEPVYSDAQASFLSEYRFDISKLEPLVAKPHSPDNRALARECKDVKIDRVYIGSCTGGKTEDFLAAAK
;
A
#
# COMPACT_ATOMS: atom_id res chain seq x y z
N VAL A 1 -13.23 7.79 -8.15
CA VAL A 1 -11.94 8.24 -8.71
C VAL A 1 -11.52 9.48 -7.95
N LEU A 2 -10.29 9.50 -7.42
CA LEU A 2 -9.73 10.62 -6.68
C LEU A 2 -8.40 11.06 -7.29
N LEU A 3 -8.24 12.36 -7.48
CA LEU A 3 -7.06 12.96 -8.10
C LEU A 3 -6.51 14.01 -7.15
N GLY A 4 -5.20 13.98 -6.95
CA GLY A 4 -4.51 14.89 -6.05
C GLY A 4 -3.16 15.29 -6.62
N THR A 5 -2.66 16.43 -6.18
CA THR A 5 -1.36 16.96 -6.63
C THR A 5 -0.19 16.39 -5.83
N ASP A 6 -0.46 15.67 -4.74
CA ASP A 6 0.53 14.94 -3.96
C ASP A 6 0.79 13.55 -4.57
N SER A 7 2.06 13.11 -4.55
CA SER A 7 2.44 11.81 -5.12
C SER A 7 1.81 10.62 -4.36
N HIS A 8 1.58 10.75 -3.06
CA HIS A 8 1.01 9.71 -2.20
C HIS A 8 -0.51 9.77 -2.11
N THR A 9 -1.17 10.50 -3.01
CA THR A 9 -2.63 10.45 -3.21
C THR A 9 -3.15 9.02 -3.37
N CYS A 10 -2.32 8.10 -3.88
CA CYS A 10 -2.59 6.65 -3.96
C CYS A 10 -2.97 6.00 -2.63
N THR A 11 -2.72 6.64 -1.48
CA THR A 11 -3.18 6.19 -0.15
C THR A 11 -4.68 5.93 -0.11
N ALA A 12 -5.49 6.72 -0.84
CA ALA A 12 -6.95 6.54 -0.90
C ALA A 12 -7.37 5.22 -1.58
N GLY A 13 -6.42 4.53 -2.22
CA GLY A 13 -6.54 3.15 -2.68
C GLY A 13 -7.01 2.16 -1.61
N ALA A 14 -6.69 2.42 -0.34
CA ALA A 14 -7.11 1.61 0.80
C ALA A 14 -8.64 1.52 0.96
N PHE A 15 -9.38 2.46 0.36
CA PHE A 15 -10.84 2.53 0.42
C PHE A 15 -11.52 1.92 -0.82
N GLY A 16 -10.81 1.10 -1.61
CA GLY A 16 -11.34 0.56 -2.87
C GLY A 16 -11.48 1.61 -3.97
N GLN A 17 -10.75 2.72 -3.89
CA GLN A 17 -10.83 3.82 -4.85
C GLN A 17 -9.65 3.79 -5.82
N PHE A 18 -9.90 4.14 -7.08
CA PHE A 18 -8.81 4.55 -7.97
C PHE A 18 -8.36 5.97 -7.58
N ALA A 19 -7.16 6.08 -7.03
CA ALA A 19 -6.55 7.31 -6.56
C ALA A 19 -5.13 7.48 -7.10
N THR A 20 -4.84 8.61 -7.75
CA THR A 20 -3.52 8.87 -8.33
C THR A 20 -3.08 10.29 -8.09
N GLY A 21 -1.79 10.43 -7.81
CA GLY A 21 -1.08 11.70 -7.94
C GLY A 21 -1.02 12.13 -9.40
N ILE A 22 -1.24 13.41 -9.66
CA ILE A 22 -1.13 14.03 -10.99
C ILE A 22 -0.38 15.36 -10.87
N GLY A 23 0.38 15.73 -11.91
CA GLY A 23 1.02 17.04 -11.94
C GLY A 23 -0.01 18.17 -12.02
N ASN A 24 0.37 19.37 -11.59
CA ASN A 24 -0.51 20.54 -11.63
C ASN A 24 -1.07 20.82 -13.05
N THR A 25 -0.28 20.57 -14.09
CA THR A 25 -0.71 20.70 -15.49
C THR A 25 -1.72 19.59 -15.86
N ASP A 26 -1.46 18.34 -15.45
CA ASP A 26 -2.34 17.21 -15.71
C ASP A 26 -3.69 17.36 -15.00
N ALA A 27 -3.73 17.99 -13.81
CA ALA A 27 -4.98 18.30 -13.11
C ALA A 27 -5.97 19.12 -13.94
N GLY A 28 -5.48 19.97 -14.84
CA GLY A 28 -6.32 20.69 -15.81
C GLY A 28 -6.81 19.84 -16.99
N PHE A 29 -6.09 18.76 -17.34
CA PHE A 29 -6.35 17.93 -18.53
C PHE A 29 -7.08 16.60 -18.24
N VAL A 30 -7.02 16.07 -17.00
CA VAL A 30 -7.58 14.75 -16.66
C VAL A 30 -9.11 14.69 -16.82
N LEU A 31 -9.79 15.83 -17.00
CA LEU A 31 -11.21 15.90 -17.34
C LEU A 31 -11.58 15.32 -18.73
N GLY A 32 -10.63 14.81 -19.54
CA GLY A 32 -10.93 14.38 -20.92
C GLY A 32 -10.36 13.04 -21.44
N THR A 33 -9.16 12.58 -21.07
CA THR A 33 -8.42 11.58 -21.90
C THR A 33 -7.49 10.60 -21.15
N GLY A 34 -7.86 10.12 -19.95
CA GLY A 34 -7.03 9.20 -19.18
C GLY A 34 -6.79 7.82 -19.83
N LYS A 35 -5.58 7.27 -19.69
CA LYS A 35 -5.23 5.88 -20.08
C LYS A 35 -5.47 4.93 -18.90
N VAL A 36 -6.16 3.81 -19.14
CA VAL A 36 -6.36 2.75 -18.12
C VAL A 36 -5.06 1.97 -17.92
N PRO A 37 -4.50 1.89 -16.70
CA PRO A 37 -3.30 1.11 -16.43
C PRO A 37 -3.61 -0.40 -16.33
N PRO A 38 -2.69 -1.29 -16.76
CA PRO A 38 -2.78 -2.71 -16.44
C PRO A 38 -2.54 -2.94 -14.94
N THR A 39 -3.04 -4.06 -14.39
CA THR A 39 -2.95 -4.36 -12.96
C THR A 39 -1.95 -5.48 -12.67
N LEU A 40 -1.08 -5.27 -11.67
CA LEU A 40 -0.32 -6.30 -10.97
C LEU A 40 -1.11 -6.71 -9.73
N ARG A 41 -1.22 -8.01 -9.46
CA ARG A 41 -1.90 -8.53 -8.27
C ARG A 41 -0.89 -9.07 -7.27
N PHE A 42 -1.05 -8.70 -6.00
CA PHE A 42 -0.24 -9.16 -4.88
C PHE A 42 -1.16 -9.89 -3.90
N VAL A 43 -1.08 -11.21 -3.89
CA VAL A 43 -1.84 -12.09 -2.99
C VAL A 43 -1.00 -12.34 -1.74
N MET A 44 -1.47 -11.90 -0.59
CA MET A 44 -0.79 -12.00 0.70
C MET A 44 -1.65 -12.85 1.64
N ASP A 45 -1.21 -14.09 1.84
CA ASP A 45 -1.93 -15.09 2.62
C ASP A 45 -1.12 -15.53 3.85
N GLY A 46 -1.82 -16.04 4.86
CA GLY A 46 -1.23 -16.51 6.11
C GLY A 46 -1.48 -15.58 7.29
N GLU A 47 -1.24 -16.11 8.49
CA GLU A 47 -1.36 -15.34 9.73
C GLU A 47 -0.16 -14.41 9.88
N MET A 48 -0.41 -13.11 10.01
CA MET A 48 0.64 -12.12 10.18
C MET A 48 1.23 -12.23 11.60
N PRO A 49 2.55 -12.50 11.74
CA PRO A 49 3.19 -12.47 13.04
C PRO A 49 3.00 -11.12 13.74
N HIS A 50 2.75 -11.15 15.05
CA HIS A 50 2.42 -9.96 15.87
C HIS A 50 3.49 -8.85 15.88
N TYR A 51 4.71 -9.15 15.44
CA TYR A 51 5.82 -8.19 15.37
C TYR A 51 5.96 -7.55 13.98
N LEU A 52 5.16 -7.97 13.00
CA LEU A 52 5.12 -7.34 11.68
C LEU A 52 4.01 -6.30 11.61
N LEU A 53 4.21 -5.35 10.71
CA LEU A 53 3.21 -4.35 10.34
C LEU A 53 3.01 -4.36 8.82
N ALA A 54 1.95 -3.71 8.35
CA ALA A 54 1.77 -3.45 6.90
C ALA A 54 2.99 -2.80 6.22
N LYS A 55 3.84 -2.11 6.98
CA LYS A 55 5.12 -1.58 6.49
C LYS A 55 6.04 -2.69 5.96
N ASP A 56 6.16 -3.81 6.67
CA ASP A 56 6.97 -4.95 6.24
C ASP A 56 6.39 -5.57 4.97
N LEU A 57 5.07 -5.67 4.87
CA LEU A 57 4.38 -6.22 3.70
C LEU A 57 4.71 -5.43 2.42
N ILE A 58 4.62 -4.10 2.47
CA ILE A 58 4.91 -3.28 1.28
C ILE A 58 6.41 -3.20 0.97
N LEU A 59 7.28 -3.22 1.99
CA LEU A 59 8.73 -3.34 1.77
C LEU A 59 9.12 -4.68 1.14
N GLN A 60 8.44 -5.77 1.51
CA GLN A 60 8.63 -7.07 0.88
C GLN A 60 8.31 -6.99 -0.62
N ILE A 61 7.19 -6.38 -0.97
CA ILE A 61 6.76 -6.20 -2.36
C ILE A 61 7.75 -5.31 -3.13
N ILE A 62 8.09 -4.14 -2.61
CA ILE A 62 9.00 -3.19 -3.29
C ILE A 62 10.38 -3.84 -3.50
N GLY A 63 10.90 -4.57 -2.51
CA GLY A 63 12.16 -5.32 -2.67
C GLY A 63 12.10 -6.46 -3.69
N GLU A 64 10.91 -7.00 -3.98
CA GLU A 64 10.72 -8.04 -5.00
C GLU A 64 10.65 -7.45 -6.41
N ILE A 65 9.95 -6.33 -6.58
CA ILE A 65 9.66 -5.77 -7.91
C ILE A 65 10.53 -4.56 -8.28
N SER A 66 11.36 -4.07 -7.36
CA SER A 66 12.15 -2.82 -7.45
C SER A 66 11.32 -1.53 -7.53
N VAL A 67 11.99 -0.38 -7.44
CA VAL A 67 11.34 0.95 -7.57
C VAL A 67 10.67 1.21 -8.92
N ALA A 68 10.94 0.39 -9.94
CA ALA A 68 10.36 0.54 -11.27
C ALA A 68 9.38 -0.58 -11.64
N GLY A 69 9.17 -1.58 -10.78
CA GLY A 69 8.38 -2.77 -11.11
C GLY A 69 6.93 -2.48 -11.49
N ALA A 70 6.31 -1.52 -10.81
CA ALA A 70 4.93 -1.12 -11.02
C ALA A 70 4.77 0.13 -11.91
N THR A 71 5.84 0.59 -12.59
CA THR A 71 5.78 1.77 -13.47
C THR A 71 4.61 1.70 -14.46
N TYR A 72 3.70 2.68 -14.39
CA TYR A 72 2.45 2.80 -15.15
C TYR A 72 1.41 1.67 -14.93
N LYS A 73 1.50 0.95 -13.82
CA LYS A 73 0.58 -0.16 -13.46
C LYS A 73 -0.19 0.19 -12.19
N SER A 74 -1.37 -0.40 -12.05
CA SER A 74 -2.06 -0.47 -10.76
C SER A 74 -1.56 -1.66 -9.96
N MET A 75 -1.51 -1.54 -8.64
CA MET A 75 -1.20 -2.62 -7.71
C MET A 75 -2.47 -2.98 -6.95
N GLU A 76 -2.99 -4.19 -7.15
CA GLU A 76 -4.11 -4.73 -6.39
C GLU A 76 -3.58 -5.63 -5.27
N PHE A 77 -4.01 -5.39 -4.03
CA PHE A 77 -3.64 -6.17 -2.87
C PHE A 77 -4.85 -7.00 -2.40
N VAL A 78 -4.66 -8.32 -2.30
CA VAL A 78 -5.70 -9.28 -1.89
C VAL A 78 -5.09 -10.37 -1.02
N GLY A 79 -5.93 -11.24 -0.45
CA GLY A 79 -5.51 -12.40 0.34
C GLY A 79 -5.87 -12.26 1.81
N THR A 80 -5.78 -13.37 2.54
CA THR A 80 -6.30 -13.46 3.92
C THR A 80 -5.62 -12.49 4.88
N THR A 81 -4.34 -12.17 4.64
CA THR A 81 -3.63 -11.18 5.45
C THR A 81 -4.15 -9.77 5.18
N VAL A 82 -4.39 -9.40 3.92
CA VAL A 82 -4.91 -8.05 3.58
C VAL A 82 -6.30 -7.83 4.17
N GLU A 83 -7.13 -8.88 4.15
CA GLU A 83 -8.47 -8.87 4.74
C GLU A 83 -8.43 -8.66 6.27
N SER A 84 -7.42 -9.19 6.96
CA SER A 84 -7.26 -9.04 8.41
C SER A 84 -6.68 -7.67 8.84
N LEU A 85 -6.05 -6.93 7.93
CA LEU A 85 -5.55 -5.58 8.20
C LEU A 85 -6.70 -4.62 8.49
N ASN A 86 -6.49 -3.73 9.46
CA ASN A 86 -7.37 -2.59 9.65
C ASN A 86 -7.14 -1.50 8.58
N MET A 87 -7.93 -0.43 8.62
CA MET A 87 -7.84 0.63 7.61
C MET A 87 -6.53 1.43 7.67
N GLU A 88 -5.94 1.63 8.84
CA GLU A 88 -4.67 2.35 9.00
C GLU A 88 -3.52 1.59 8.32
N GLU A 89 -3.48 0.27 8.50
CA GLU A 89 -2.54 -0.64 7.84
C GLU A 89 -2.75 -0.71 6.32
N ARG A 90 -3.99 -0.76 5.85
CA ARG A 90 -4.30 -0.71 4.40
C ARG A 90 -3.86 0.61 3.76
N MET A 91 -3.99 1.72 4.48
CA MET A 91 -3.45 3.01 4.03
C MET A 91 -1.94 2.96 3.91
N THR A 92 -1.23 2.33 4.84
CA THR A 92 0.23 2.14 4.78
C THR A 92 0.65 1.35 3.54
N LEU A 93 -0.06 0.26 3.19
CA LEU A 93 0.17 -0.48 1.95
C LEU A 93 0.02 0.42 0.70
N CYS A 94 -1.12 1.11 0.60
CA CYS A 94 -1.46 1.89 -0.60
C CYS A 94 -0.65 3.18 -0.72
N ASN A 95 -0.22 3.77 0.40
CA ASN A 95 0.62 4.97 0.44
C ASN A 95 1.94 4.74 -0.30
N MET A 96 2.57 3.57 -0.08
CA MET A 96 3.89 3.27 -0.61
C MET A 96 3.91 2.68 -2.04
N VAL A 97 2.77 2.68 -2.72
CA VAL A 97 2.69 2.17 -4.10
C VAL A 97 3.50 3.02 -5.08
N VAL A 98 3.62 4.32 -4.80
CA VAL A 98 4.35 5.24 -5.68
C VAL A 98 5.86 4.97 -5.66
N GLU A 99 6.40 4.40 -4.58
CA GLU A 99 7.80 3.99 -4.44
C GLU A 99 8.17 2.81 -5.35
N ALA A 100 7.20 2.00 -5.77
CA ALA A 100 7.38 0.98 -6.82
C ALA A 100 7.12 1.51 -8.24
N GLY A 101 6.86 2.82 -8.37
CA GLY A 101 6.43 3.46 -9.62
C GLY A 101 4.94 3.22 -9.95
N GLY A 102 4.17 2.66 -9.02
CA GLY A 102 2.77 2.33 -9.22
C GLY A 102 1.90 3.57 -9.39
N LYS A 103 0.94 3.50 -10.31
CA LYS A 103 0.01 4.60 -10.59
C LYS A 103 -1.10 4.69 -9.53
N ASN A 104 -1.52 3.53 -9.02
CA ASN A 104 -2.60 3.39 -8.04
C ASN A 104 -2.37 2.11 -7.22
N GLY A 105 -2.65 2.17 -5.92
CA GLY A 105 -2.85 0.99 -5.08
C GLY A 105 -4.33 0.76 -4.88
N VAL A 106 -4.78 -0.49 -4.74
CA VAL A 106 -6.17 -0.75 -4.36
C VAL A 106 -6.28 -1.97 -3.46
N VAL A 107 -7.03 -1.81 -2.38
CA VAL A 107 -7.53 -2.89 -1.53
C VAL A 107 -9.05 -2.95 -1.74
N PRO A 108 -9.64 -4.10 -2.09
CA PRO A 108 -11.09 -4.23 -2.20
C PRO A 108 -11.80 -3.81 -0.91
N ALA A 109 -12.88 -3.03 -1.03
CA ALA A 109 -13.64 -2.57 0.12
C ALA A 109 -14.46 -3.71 0.72
N ASP A 110 -14.30 -3.94 2.02
CA ASP A 110 -14.99 -4.99 2.77
C ASP A 110 -15.65 -4.41 4.04
N SER A 111 -16.08 -5.30 4.93
CA SER A 111 -16.71 -4.91 6.20
C SER A 111 -15.84 -3.97 7.06
N THR A 112 -14.52 -4.10 7.01
CA THR A 112 -13.58 -3.21 7.71
C THR A 112 -13.62 -1.81 7.11
N THR A 113 -13.63 -1.71 5.78
CA THR A 113 -13.78 -0.44 5.08
C THR A 113 -15.13 0.21 5.37
N PHE A 114 -16.22 -0.54 5.30
CA PHE A 114 -17.57 0.00 5.54
C PHE A 114 -17.75 0.48 6.97
N LYS A 115 -17.30 -0.30 7.95
CA LYS A 115 -17.32 0.09 9.35
C LYS A 115 -16.51 1.36 9.61
N TYR A 116 -15.35 1.49 8.95
CA TYR A 116 -14.54 2.70 9.08
C TYR A 116 -15.21 3.93 8.46
N LEU A 117 -16.04 3.78 7.43
CA LEU A 117 -16.71 4.89 6.74
C LEU A 117 -18.05 5.30 7.35
N GLU A 118 -18.67 4.43 8.15
CA GLU A 118 -20.03 4.58 8.69
C GLU A 118 -20.29 5.95 9.33
N ASP A 119 -19.33 6.49 10.07
CA ASP A 119 -19.42 7.78 10.76
C ASP A 119 -18.69 8.95 10.04
N LYS A 120 -18.05 8.67 8.89
CA LYS A 120 -17.18 9.64 8.20
C LYS A 120 -17.80 10.24 6.93
N THR A 121 -18.88 9.65 6.41
CA THR A 121 -19.54 10.15 5.22
C THR A 121 -21.04 9.83 5.23
N SER A 122 -21.84 10.76 4.72
CA SER A 122 -23.27 10.55 4.41
C SER A 122 -23.52 10.45 2.90
N VAL A 123 -22.47 10.57 2.09
CA VAL A 123 -22.57 10.49 0.63
C VAL A 123 -22.68 9.02 0.21
N PRO A 124 -23.69 8.64 -0.60
CA PRO A 124 -23.79 7.29 -1.13
C PRO A 124 -22.55 6.91 -1.96
N TYR A 125 -22.10 5.68 -1.81
CA TYR A 125 -21.00 5.11 -2.59
C TYR A 125 -21.33 3.67 -2.99
N GLU A 126 -20.79 3.25 -4.13
CA GLU A 126 -20.93 1.89 -4.65
C GLU A 126 -19.55 1.22 -4.68
N PRO A 127 -19.33 0.16 -3.89
CA PRO A 127 -18.11 -0.63 -3.96
C PRO A 127 -17.98 -1.31 -5.33
N VAL A 128 -16.78 -1.30 -5.89
CA VAL A 128 -16.46 -1.97 -7.16
C VAL A 128 -15.43 -3.05 -6.88
N TYR A 129 -15.63 -4.22 -7.46
CA TYR A 129 -14.81 -5.41 -7.25
C TYR A 129 -14.22 -5.90 -8.57
N SER A 130 -13.07 -6.57 -8.47
CA SER A 130 -12.52 -7.32 -9.60
C SER A 130 -13.42 -8.50 -9.94
N ASP A 131 -13.74 -8.65 -11.23
CA ASP A 131 -14.48 -9.80 -11.74
C ASP A 131 -13.70 -11.10 -11.54
N ALA A 132 -14.41 -12.21 -11.38
CA ALA A 132 -13.80 -13.54 -11.26
C ALA A 132 -12.93 -13.93 -12.48
N GLN A 133 -13.20 -13.33 -13.65
CA GLN A 133 -12.47 -13.56 -14.91
C GLN A 133 -11.51 -12.42 -15.25
N ALA A 134 -11.24 -11.50 -14.32
CA ALA A 134 -10.30 -10.40 -14.55
C ALA A 134 -8.89 -10.94 -14.85
N SER A 135 -8.21 -10.31 -15.80
CA SER A 135 -6.83 -10.65 -16.17
C SER A 135 -5.84 -9.68 -15.53
N PHE A 136 -4.73 -10.22 -15.05
CA PHE A 136 -3.66 -9.47 -14.40
C PHE A 136 -2.39 -9.61 -15.23
N LEU A 137 -1.60 -8.54 -15.33
CA LEU A 137 -0.34 -8.59 -16.05
C LEU A 137 0.63 -9.57 -15.39
N SER A 138 0.63 -9.61 -14.06
CA SER A 138 1.35 -10.60 -13.27
C SER A 138 0.67 -10.74 -11.91
N GLU A 139 0.84 -11.91 -11.30
CA GLU A 139 0.35 -12.22 -9.96
C GLU A 139 1.53 -12.70 -9.11
N TYR A 140 1.71 -12.07 -7.94
CA TYR A 140 2.72 -12.40 -6.95
C TYR A 140 2.03 -12.96 -5.72
N ARG A 141 2.59 -14.02 -5.13
CA ARG A 141 2.02 -14.69 -3.96
C ARG A 141 3.02 -14.73 -2.83
N PHE A 142 2.61 -14.30 -1.64
CA PHE A 142 3.45 -14.24 -0.45
C PHE A 142 2.78 -15.00 0.70
N ASP A 143 3.55 -15.85 1.37
CA ASP A 143 3.17 -16.48 2.64
C ASP A 143 3.70 -15.61 3.79
N ILE A 144 2.80 -14.83 4.39
CA ILE A 144 3.15 -13.82 5.39
C ILE A 144 3.56 -14.45 6.73
N SER A 145 3.14 -15.69 6.99
CA SER A 145 3.54 -16.41 8.20
C SER A 145 5.05 -16.65 8.30
N LYS A 146 5.76 -16.54 7.16
CA LYS A 146 7.21 -16.73 7.04
C LYS A 146 7.98 -15.42 6.94
N LEU A 147 7.30 -14.28 6.95
CA LEU A 147 7.96 -12.98 6.78
C LEU A 147 8.65 -12.57 8.09
N GLU A 148 9.85 -12.01 7.95
CA GLU A 148 10.63 -11.42 9.05
C GLU A 148 10.63 -9.88 8.92
N PRO A 149 10.88 -9.12 10.00
CA PRO A 149 10.91 -7.67 9.94
C PRO A 149 11.91 -7.14 8.90
N LEU A 150 11.50 -6.14 8.13
CA LEU A 150 12.26 -5.61 7.01
C LEU A 150 12.69 -4.17 7.23
N VAL A 151 13.84 -3.83 6.65
CA VAL A 151 14.38 -2.47 6.60
C VAL A 151 14.74 -2.14 5.16
N ALA A 152 14.30 -0.97 4.68
CA ALA A 152 14.84 -0.37 3.47
C ALA A 152 16.17 0.33 3.80
N LYS A 153 17.28 -0.21 3.31
CA LYS A 153 18.61 0.37 3.52
C LYS A 153 18.82 1.59 2.61
N PRO A 154 19.71 2.51 2.98
CA PRO A 154 20.11 3.59 2.09
C PRO A 154 20.63 3.08 0.73
N HIS A 155 20.42 3.77 -0.39
CA HIS A 155 19.68 5.02 -0.57
C HIS A 155 18.37 4.82 -1.35
N SER A 156 17.79 3.61 -1.36
CA SER A 156 16.63 3.27 -2.18
C SER A 156 15.63 2.39 -1.40
N PRO A 157 14.31 2.61 -1.54
CA PRO A 157 13.31 1.83 -0.81
C PRO A 157 13.27 0.34 -1.20
N ASP A 158 13.75 -0.02 -2.40
CA ASP A 158 13.90 -1.42 -2.83
C ASP A 158 15.17 -2.11 -2.33
N ASN A 159 16.10 -1.39 -1.68
CA ASN A 159 17.28 -1.98 -1.04
C ASN A 159 16.90 -2.62 0.31
N ARG A 160 15.97 -3.57 0.25
CA ARG A 160 15.43 -4.32 1.37
C ARG A 160 16.50 -5.21 2.00
N ALA A 161 16.54 -5.24 3.33
CA ALA A 161 17.26 -6.24 4.12
C ALA A 161 16.40 -6.71 5.29
N LEU A 162 16.74 -7.88 5.85
CA LEU A 162 16.14 -8.28 7.11
C LEU A 162 16.69 -7.39 8.24
N ALA A 163 15.84 -7.01 9.20
CA ALA A 163 16.27 -6.18 10.33
C ALA A 163 17.46 -6.81 11.09
N ARG A 164 17.46 -8.14 11.26
CA ARG A 164 18.54 -8.89 11.92
C ARG A 164 19.90 -8.77 11.22
N GLU A 165 19.92 -8.53 9.91
CA GLU A 165 21.15 -8.35 9.13
C GLU A 165 21.78 -6.98 9.36
N CYS A 166 21.03 -6.04 9.93
CA CYS A 166 21.47 -4.67 10.22
C CYS A 166 21.88 -4.48 11.69
N LYS A 167 22.11 -5.56 12.45
CA LYS A 167 22.39 -5.53 13.90
C LYS A 167 23.63 -4.69 14.30
N ASP A 168 24.59 -4.54 13.39
CA ASP A 168 25.85 -3.85 13.65
C ASP A 168 25.77 -2.35 13.30
N VAL A 169 24.62 -1.87 12.81
CA VAL A 169 24.41 -0.46 12.45
C VAL A 169 24.13 0.36 13.71
N LYS A 170 25.01 1.33 14.00
CA LYS A 170 24.78 2.30 15.07
C LYS A 170 23.68 3.30 14.67
N ILE A 171 22.68 3.47 15.51
CA ILE A 171 21.58 4.40 15.32
C ILE A 171 21.80 5.61 16.22
N ASP A 172 21.96 6.80 15.63
CA ASP A 172 22.07 8.04 16.40
C ASP A 172 20.71 8.74 16.61
N ARG A 173 19.73 8.48 15.73
CA ARG A 173 18.39 9.08 15.79
C ARG A 173 17.33 8.10 15.28
N VAL A 174 16.16 8.15 15.88
CA VAL A 174 14.95 7.42 15.46
C VAL A 174 13.85 8.45 15.24
N TYR A 175 13.12 8.30 14.13
CA TYR A 175 11.97 9.12 13.79
C TYR A 175 10.74 8.23 13.60
N ILE A 176 9.68 8.51 14.35
CA ILE A 176 8.39 7.79 14.31
C ILE A 176 7.32 8.84 14.05
N GLY A 177 6.44 8.59 13.08
CA GLY A 177 5.40 9.52 12.68
C GLY A 177 5.60 10.13 11.30
N SER A 178 5.19 9.44 10.24
CA SER A 178 5.09 10.01 8.87
C SER A 178 3.68 9.81 8.30
N CYS A 179 3.45 10.20 7.04
CA CYS A 179 2.20 9.87 6.33
C CYS A 179 1.93 8.34 6.26
N THR A 180 2.98 7.54 6.37
CA THR A 180 3.00 6.08 6.28
C THR A 180 3.12 5.36 7.63
N GLY A 181 3.31 6.09 8.73
CA GLY A 181 3.68 5.50 10.03
C GLY A 181 3.46 6.47 11.19
N GLY A 182 2.41 7.26 11.14
CA GLY A 182 2.05 8.30 12.10
C GLY A 182 0.59 8.26 12.51
N LYS A 183 -0.02 7.08 12.41
CA LYS A 183 -1.39 6.82 12.82
C LYS A 183 -1.39 6.31 14.26
N THR A 184 -2.57 6.21 14.88
CA THR A 184 -2.64 5.88 16.31
C THR A 184 -2.04 4.49 16.58
N GLU A 185 -2.28 3.52 15.71
CA GLU A 185 -1.74 2.18 15.89
C GLU A 185 -0.22 2.13 15.75
N ASP A 186 0.37 2.93 14.87
CA ASP A 186 1.83 3.02 14.72
C ASP A 186 2.50 3.47 16.04
N PHE A 187 1.94 4.50 16.68
CA PHE A 187 2.45 4.98 17.96
C PHE A 187 2.20 3.99 19.10
N LEU A 188 1.07 3.29 19.10
CA LEU A 188 0.80 2.22 20.07
C LEU A 188 1.75 1.04 19.90
N ALA A 189 2.09 0.66 18.68
CA ALA A 189 3.07 -0.38 18.39
C ALA A 189 4.47 0.03 18.85
N ALA A 190 4.86 1.29 18.62
CA ALA A 190 6.15 1.82 19.06
C ALA A 190 6.27 1.98 20.59
N ALA A 191 5.15 2.14 21.30
CA ALA A 191 5.12 2.36 22.75
C ALA A 191 5.07 1.07 23.59
N LYS A 192 4.78 -0.07 22.97
CA LYS A 192 4.79 -1.39 23.62
C LYS A 192 6.21 -1.89 23.83
#